data_AF-A0A0D7BUG2-F1
#
_entry.id   AF-A0A0D7BUG2-F1
#
_cell.length_a   1.000
_cell.length_b   1.000
_cell.length_c   1.000
_cell.angle_alpha   90.00
_cell.angle_beta   90.00
_cell.angle_gamma   90.00
#
_symmetry.space_group_name_H-M   'P 1'
#
loop_
_entity.id
_entity.type
_entity.pdbx_description
1 polymer ?
#
loop_
_entity_poly.entity_id
_entity_poly.type
_entity_poly.pdbx_seq_one_letter_code
_entity_poly.pdbx_strand_id
1 'polypeptide(L)'
;MENQLAELLNAVSLSGGQMPQREKAISQPEAWDQEWEKLFEAGVLSNLETNFQGLVGITKKIGPEQTHESYKIFLLSTCAIQQRIAALGVRDGVQIEMRWRMATPATRRKHALIGLASACSLTHNLHNARAYCAAELRLQHLHQTPLVLLDLFKAINPGPKYLQHPPDKPYFVPNTDWDAFALKHENDSSKAENITFSAMLILRTKLIYLVVEAIFLSLLGRELPKVSGSQDPMAQIREIVMGEVAKPTFVEDEEAYNARIAKRVVLFCQQCGKVQPPNVKFNYCPPCRKVGRDHLYCSKKCQQMEWKAHKAICGKPPTKTSAAEASGDAQVTETEKENAGKEKAATPHAVLNAFIGPPIEGFKRTPALEEHILYLSKLPPGKADLLVKLEPVSKNIDFVFVSTPGFSEPLVAARKACMTKGDRKAIVSLCHLVMWTIVTTWADSKEVNLRQKTLEAILKQWSEEYDYPLEELRVAVNAAQENTKHDDFRRPTLWTNVSPLAWGTYQQQNPSVSIKKMFTL
;
A
#
# COMPACT_ATOMS: atom_id res chain seq x y z
N MET A 1 6.83 -0.92 -6.73
CA MET A 1 6.81 -2.39 -6.55
C MET A 1 6.57 -3.15 -7.85
N GLU A 2 5.57 -2.74 -8.66
CA GLU A 2 5.42 -3.25 -10.03
C GLU A 2 6.69 -3.01 -10.85
N ASN A 3 7.43 -1.90 -10.67
CA ASN A 3 8.72 -1.72 -11.35
C ASN A 3 9.79 -2.75 -10.94
N GLN A 4 9.86 -3.16 -9.67
CA GLN A 4 10.80 -4.21 -9.24
C GLN A 4 10.36 -5.59 -9.74
N LEU A 5 9.05 -5.89 -9.71
CA LEU A 5 8.52 -7.12 -10.28
C LEU A 5 8.67 -7.12 -11.81
N ALA A 6 8.48 -5.98 -12.48
CA ALA A 6 8.63 -5.80 -13.92
C ALA A 6 10.09 -5.84 -14.36
N GLU A 7 11.02 -5.23 -13.63
CA GLU A 7 12.47 -5.36 -13.86
C GLU A 7 12.93 -6.81 -13.65
N LEU A 8 12.36 -7.52 -12.67
CA LEU A 8 12.66 -8.94 -12.44
C LEU A 8 11.99 -9.85 -13.48
N LEU A 9 10.75 -9.56 -13.90
CA LEU A 9 10.06 -10.22 -15.02
C LEU A 9 10.78 -9.99 -16.35
N ASN A 10 11.35 -8.80 -16.55
CA ASN A 10 12.21 -8.48 -17.68
C ASN A 10 13.55 -9.21 -17.58
N ALA A 11 14.06 -9.48 -16.37
CA ALA A 11 15.28 -10.26 -16.14
C ALA A 11 15.08 -11.77 -16.31
N VAL A 12 13.86 -12.28 -16.14
CA VAL A 12 13.45 -13.63 -16.56
C VAL A 12 13.14 -13.68 -18.06
N SER A 13 13.54 -12.63 -18.83
CA SER A 13 13.53 -12.64 -20.29
C SER A 13 13.96 -14.00 -20.81
N LEU A 14 12.97 -14.62 -21.42
CA LEU A 14 12.94 -15.91 -22.05
C LEU A 14 14.28 -16.16 -22.72
N SER A 15 14.90 -17.29 -22.39
CA SER A 15 16.21 -17.71 -22.89
C SER A 15 16.32 -17.55 -24.42
N GLY A 16 16.77 -16.40 -24.88
CA GLY A 16 17.12 -16.13 -26.28
C GLY A 16 16.27 -15.12 -27.07
N GLY A 17 15.15 -14.59 -26.56
CA GLY A 17 14.28 -13.68 -27.34
C GLY A 17 13.82 -12.44 -26.58
N GLN A 18 14.09 -11.24 -27.11
CA GLN A 18 13.55 -10.00 -26.57
C GLN A 18 12.06 -9.87 -26.95
N MET A 19 11.18 -9.74 -25.95
CA MET A 19 9.77 -9.45 -26.17
C MET A 19 9.59 -8.15 -26.98
N PRO A 20 8.56 -8.03 -27.84
CA PRO A 20 8.29 -6.80 -28.57
C PRO A 20 8.11 -5.63 -27.62
N GLN A 21 8.61 -4.45 -27.98
CA GLN A 21 8.47 -3.27 -27.14
C GLN A 21 6.97 -2.96 -26.91
N ARG A 22 6.57 -2.90 -25.63
CA ARG A 22 5.18 -2.68 -25.24
C ARG A 22 4.59 -1.39 -25.82
N GLU A 23 5.40 -0.35 -25.94
CA GLU A 23 5.02 0.97 -26.48
C GLU A 23 4.64 0.88 -27.97
N LYS A 24 5.17 -0.13 -28.69
CA LYS A 24 4.75 -0.44 -30.07
C LYS A 24 3.35 -1.04 -30.14
N ALA A 25 2.82 -1.61 -29.05
CA ALA A 25 1.46 -2.17 -29.07
C ALA A 25 0.43 -1.10 -29.45
N ILE A 26 0.56 0.13 -28.96
CA ILE A 26 -0.34 1.24 -29.31
C ILE A 26 0.07 1.92 -30.62
N SER A 27 1.36 2.20 -30.80
CA SER A 27 1.83 3.01 -31.94
C SER A 27 1.92 2.23 -33.25
N GLN A 28 2.15 0.92 -33.21
CA GLN A 28 2.34 0.03 -34.36
C GLN A 28 1.78 -1.38 -34.07
N PRO A 29 0.47 -1.51 -33.80
CA PRO A 29 -0.12 -2.75 -33.28
C PRO A 29 0.12 -3.97 -34.18
N GLU A 30 0.05 -3.82 -35.51
CA GLU A 30 0.28 -4.92 -36.45
C GLU A 30 1.72 -5.44 -36.39
N ALA A 31 2.71 -4.54 -36.39
CA ALA A 31 4.12 -4.91 -36.33
C ALA A 31 4.46 -5.55 -34.98
N TRP A 32 3.94 -4.97 -33.90
CA TRP A 32 4.07 -5.51 -32.54
C TRP A 32 3.49 -6.93 -32.43
N ASP A 33 2.31 -7.16 -32.98
CA ASP A 33 1.66 -8.48 -32.96
C ASP A 33 2.44 -9.51 -33.80
N GLN A 34 2.94 -9.12 -34.97
CA GLN A 34 3.77 -9.98 -35.81
C GLN A 34 5.11 -10.35 -35.14
N GLU A 35 5.76 -9.41 -34.46
CA GLU A 35 6.97 -9.70 -33.66
C GLU A 35 6.64 -10.72 -32.57
N TRP A 36 5.48 -10.59 -31.90
CA TRP A 36 5.05 -11.52 -30.86
C TRP A 36 4.76 -12.93 -31.41
N GLU A 37 4.00 -13.04 -32.51
CA GLU A 37 3.65 -14.33 -33.11
C GLU A 37 4.90 -15.09 -33.61
N LYS A 38 5.91 -14.38 -34.14
CA LYS A 38 7.21 -14.99 -34.50
C LYS A 38 7.90 -15.64 -33.30
N LEU A 39 7.91 -14.98 -32.14
CA LEU A 39 8.50 -15.55 -30.92
C LEU A 39 7.69 -16.75 -30.42
N PHE A 40 6.37 -16.70 -30.55
CA PHE A 40 5.50 -17.83 -30.19
C PHE A 40 5.76 -19.05 -31.10
N GLU A 41 5.80 -18.84 -32.43
CA GLU A 41 6.06 -19.90 -33.41
C GLU A 41 7.47 -20.50 -33.27
N ALA A 42 8.45 -19.69 -32.86
CA ALA A 42 9.79 -20.17 -32.53
C ALA A 42 9.86 -20.99 -31.23
N GLY A 43 8.73 -21.16 -30.51
CA GLY A 43 8.67 -21.89 -29.24
C GLY A 43 9.28 -21.14 -28.06
N VAL A 44 9.65 -19.87 -28.24
CA VAL A 44 10.26 -19.05 -27.19
C VAL A 44 9.24 -18.76 -26.08
N LEU A 45 7.98 -18.52 -26.44
CA LEU A 45 6.92 -18.10 -25.50
C LEU A 45 6.07 -19.24 -24.93
N SER A 46 6.13 -20.44 -25.51
CA SER A 46 5.16 -21.52 -25.22
C SER A 46 5.54 -22.43 -24.05
N ASN A 47 6.72 -22.28 -23.44
CA ASN A 47 7.13 -23.14 -22.34
C ASN A 47 6.66 -22.61 -20.97
N LEU A 48 5.47 -23.05 -20.55
CA LEU A 48 4.84 -22.66 -19.29
C LEU A 48 5.71 -23.02 -18.06
N GLU A 49 6.36 -24.18 -18.07
CA GLU A 49 7.22 -24.63 -16.97
C GLU A 49 8.47 -23.74 -16.82
N THR A 50 9.15 -23.41 -17.91
CA THR A 50 10.32 -22.52 -17.87
C THR A 50 9.95 -21.15 -17.31
N ASN A 51 8.83 -20.58 -17.76
CA ASN A 51 8.33 -19.31 -17.26
C ASN A 51 7.99 -19.38 -15.77
N PHE A 52 7.30 -20.44 -15.34
CA PHE A 52 6.97 -20.65 -13.95
C PHE A 52 8.21 -20.75 -13.07
N GLN A 53 9.21 -21.57 -13.44
CA GLN A 53 10.42 -21.73 -12.64
C GLN A 53 11.21 -20.42 -12.51
N GLY A 54 11.28 -19.62 -13.59
CA GLY A 54 11.87 -18.28 -13.53
C GLY A 54 11.14 -17.37 -12.53
N LEU A 55 9.81 -17.38 -12.55
CA LEU A 55 8.99 -16.62 -11.62
C LEU A 55 9.09 -17.12 -10.18
N VAL A 56 9.20 -18.42 -9.96
CA VAL A 56 9.43 -19.01 -8.63
C VAL A 56 10.75 -18.53 -8.06
N GLY A 57 11.81 -18.46 -8.88
CA GLY A 57 13.10 -17.88 -8.50
C GLY A 57 12.96 -16.42 -8.05
N ILE A 58 12.18 -15.62 -8.79
CA ILE A 58 11.86 -14.23 -8.43
C ILE A 58 11.08 -14.18 -7.10
N THR A 59 10.02 -14.98 -6.96
CA THR A 59 9.19 -15.00 -5.74
C THR A 59 10.00 -15.42 -4.52
N LYS A 60 10.93 -16.37 -4.66
CA LYS A 60 11.89 -16.74 -3.61
C LYS A 60 12.82 -15.57 -3.25
N LYS A 61 13.28 -14.80 -4.24
CA LYS A 61 14.17 -13.64 -4.06
C LYS A 61 13.47 -12.44 -3.39
N ILE A 62 12.28 -12.09 -3.85
CA ILE A 62 11.50 -10.96 -3.33
C ILE A 62 10.85 -11.31 -1.98
N GLY A 63 10.45 -12.57 -1.81
CA GLY A 63 9.72 -13.05 -0.65
C GLY A 63 8.27 -13.39 -1.00
N PRO A 64 7.77 -14.60 -0.66
CA PRO A 64 6.43 -15.03 -1.01
C PRO A 64 5.32 -14.09 -0.52
N GLU A 65 5.47 -13.47 0.67
CA GLU A 65 4.46 -12.54 1.20
C GLU A 65 4.25 -11.30 0.32
N GLN A 66 5.33 -10.78 -0.26
CA GLN A 66 5.23 -9.60 -1.12
C GLN A 66 4.57 -9.94 -2.46
N THR A 67 4.88 -11.12 -3.01
CA THR A 67 4.18 -11.63 -4.19
C THR A 67 2.70 -11.92 -3.89
N HIS A 68 2.38 -12.43 -2.70
CA HIS A 68 1.01 -12.67 -2.27
C HIS A 68 0.20 -11.37 -2.17
N GLU A 69 0.81 -10.29 -1.69
CA GLU A 69 0.12 -8.99 -1.64
C GLU A 69 -0.18 -8.45 -3.05
N SER A 70 0.77 -8.59 -3.98
CA SER A 70 0.56 -8.26 -5.39
C SER A 70 -0.57 -9.12 -6.01
N TYR A 71 -0.61 -10.42 -5.67
CA TYR A 71 -1.68 -11.32 -6.09
C TYR A 71 -3.06 -10.84 -5.62
N LYS A 72 -3.22 -10.39 -4.37
CA LYS A 72 -4.52 -9.89 -3.86
C LYS A 72 -5.00 -8.66 -4.64
N ILE A 73 -4.09 -7.75 -4.95
CA ILE A 73 -4.40 -6.57 -5.76
C ILE A 73 -4.88 -7.01 -7.15
N PHE A 74 -4.16 -7.95 -7.77
CA PHE A 74 -4.59 -8.50 -9.06
C PHE A 74 -5.94 -9.20 -8.96
N LEU A 75 -6.20 -9.96 -7.91
CA LEU A 75 -7.46 -10.64 -7.66
C LEU A 75 -8.63 -9.65 -7.62
N LEU A 76 -8.57 -8.65 -6.74
CA LEU A 76 -9.62 -7.64 -6.60
C LEU A 76 -9.86 -6.89 -7.91
N SER A 77 -8.79 -6.46 -8.59
CA SER A 77 -8.92 -5.76 -9.87
C SER A 77 -9.52 -6.65 -10.97
N THR A 78 -9.24 -7.95 -10.97
CA THR A 78 -9.79 -8.90 -11.94
C THR A 78 -11.28 -9.12 -11.72
N CYS A 79 -11.73 -9.24 -10.47
CA CYS A 79 -13.15 -9.32 -10.15
C CYS A 79 -13.90 -8.04 -10.55
N ALA A 80 -13.30 -6.86 -10.36
CA ALA A 80 -13.88 -5.60 -10.80
C ALA A 80 -14.02 -5.53 -12.34
N ILE A 81 -13.02 -6.02 -13.09
CA ILE A 81 -13.13 -6.13 -14.56
C ILE A 81 -14.28 -7.08 -14.93
N GLN A 82 -14.41 -8.22 -14.25
CA GLN A 82 -15.49 -9.17 -14.51
C GLN A 82 -16.88 -8.55 -14.31
N GLN A 83 -17.05 -7.75 -13.26
CA GLN A 83 -18.28 -7.00 -13.01
C GLN A 83 -18.60 -6.02 -14.15
N ARG A 84 -17.59 -5.32 -14.69
CA ARG A 84 -17.81 -4.43 -15.84
C ARG A 84 -18.17 -5.19 -17.12
N ILE A 85 -17.59 -6.37 -17.34
CA ILE A 85 -17.99 -7.26 -18.44
C ILE A 85 -19.44 -7.73 -18.25
N ALA A 86 -19.85 -8.04 -17.02
CA ALA A 86 -21.24 -8.35 -16.70
C ALA A 86 -22.18 -7.18 -17.05
N ALA A 87 -21.80 -5.96 -16.68
CA ALA A 87 -22.54 -4.74 -17.01
C ALA A 87 -22.63 -4.50 -18.52
N LEU A 88 -21.54 -4.72 -19.26
CA LEU A 88 -21.55 -4.70 -20.73
C LEU A 88 -22.49 -5.75 -21.31
N GLY A 89 -22.49 -6.96 -20.73
CA GLY A 89 -23.37 -8.02 -21.19
C GLY A 89 -24.85 -7.75 -20.96
N VAL A 90 -25.20 -7.16 -19.82
CA VAL A 90 -26.60 -6.80 -19.52
C VAL A 90 -27.06 -5.64 -20.38
N ARG A 91 -26.24 -4.60 -20.55
CA ARG A 91 -26.62 -3.40 -21.32
C ARG A 91 -26.59 -3.63 -22.83
N ASP A 92 -25.53 -4.27 -23.32
CA ASP A 92 -25.18 -4.29 -24.75
C ASP A 92 -25.02 -5.71 -25.32
N GLY A 93 -25.19 -6.78 -24.54
CA GLY A 93 -24.81 -8.15 -24.93
C GLY A 93 -25.40 -8.61 -26.26
N VAL A 94 -26.70 -8.35 -26.50
CA VAL A 94 -27.36 -8.68 -27.78
C VAL A 94 -26.74 -7.90 -28.94
N GLN A 95 -26.45 -6.61 -28.76
CA GLN A 95 -25.84 -5.78 -29.80
C GLN A 95 -24.39 -6.20 -30.08
N ILE A 96 -23.63 -6.53 -29.04
CA ILE A 96 -22.26 -7.03 -29.15
C ILE A 96 -22.25 -8.34 -29.96
N GLU A 97 -23.07 -9.32 -29.59
CA GLU A 97 -23.14 -10.61 -30.28
C GLU A 97 -23.56 -10.43 -31.74
N MET A 98 -24.61 -9.65 -32.00
CA MET A 98 -25.08 -9.38 -33.36
C MET A 98 -23.99 -8.68 -34.20
N ARG A 99 -23.40 -7.59 -33.70
CA ARG A 99 -22.35 -6.85 -34.44
C ARG A 99 -21.12 -7.71 -34.71
N TRP A 100 -20.71 -8.55 -33.75
CA TRP A 100 -19.54 -9.42 -33.90
C TRP A 100 -19.77 -10.53 -34.93
N ARG A 101 -20.96 -11.15 -34.93
CA ARG A 101 -21.35 -12.16 -35.93
C ARG A 101 -21.45 -11.57 -37.33
N MET A 102 -22.00 -10.37 -37.46
CA MET A 102 -22.16 -9.68 -38.75
C MET A 102 -20.87 -9.04 -39.27
N ALA A 103 -19.86 -8.83 -38.42
CA ALA A 103 -18.58 -8.28 -38.84
C ALA A 103 -17.87 -9.22 -39.84
N THR A 104 -17.16 -8.66 -40.82
CA THR A 104 -16.29 -9.45 -41.68
C THR A 104 -15.05 -9.92 -40.91
N PRO A 105 -14.33 -10.96 -41.38
CA PRO A 105 -13.05 -11.35 -40.77
C PRO A 105 -12.06 -10.19 -40.62
N ALA A 106 -12.01 -9.28 -41.60
CA ALA A 106 -11.15 -8.09 -41.55
C ALA A 106 -11.57 -7.11 -40.42
N THR A 107 -12.87 -6.85 -40.28
CA THR A 107 -13.40 -6.01 -39.19
C THR A 107 -13.15 -6.64 -37.82
N ARG A 108 -13.38 -7.96 -37.68
CA ARG A 108 -13.03 -8.68 -36.43
C ARG A 108 -11.55 -8.59 -36.12
N ARG A 109 -10.68 -8.77 -37.12
CA ARG A 109 -9.23 -8.68 -36.97
C ARG A 109 -8.83 -7.30 -36.45
N LYS A 110 -9.39 -6.23 -37.00
CA LYS A 110 -9.14 -4.86 -36.52
C LYS A 110 -9.48 -4.70 -35.04
N HIS A 111 -10.69 -5.09 -34.62
CA HIS A 111 -11.10 -4.94 -33.21
C HIS A 111 -10.32 -5.87 -32.27
N ALA A 112 -10.05 -7.11 -32.68
CA ALA A 112 -9.22 -8.06 -31.93
C ALA A 112 -7.81 -7.50 -31.69
N LEU A 113 -7.20 -6.94 -32.74
CA LEU A 113 -5.88 -6.32 -32.63
C LEU A 113 -5.90 -5.11 -31.69
N ILE A 114 -6.90 -4.23 -31.79
CA ILE A 114 -7.08 -3.10 -30.86
C ILE A 114 -7.19 -3.60 -29.41
N GLY A 115 -7.95 -4.66 -29.16
CA GLY A 115 -8.13 -5.23 -27.83
C GLY A 115 -6.83 -5.80 -27.25
N LEU A 116 -6.11 -6.61 -28.04
CA LEU A 116 -4.81 -7.17 -27.67
C LEU A 116 -3.78 -6.07 -27.37
N ALA A 117 -3.64 -5.12 -28.28
CA ALA A 117 -2.73 -3.99 -28.16
C ALA A 117 -3.02 -3.15 -26.91
N SER A 118 -4.29 -2.79 -26.72
CA SER A 118 -4.72 -1.95 -25.61
C SER A 118 -4.46 -2.64 -24.27
N ALA A 119 -4.88 -3.89 -24.11
CA ALA A 119 -4.70 -4.63 -22.87
C ALA A 119 -3.21 -4.89 -22.54
N CYS A 120 -2.41 -5.27 -23.54
CA CYS A 120 -0.98 -5.53 -23.34
C CYS A 120 -0.18 -4.25 -23.09
N SER A 121 -0.65 -3.09 -23.54
CA SER A 121 0.06 -1.81 -23.33
C SER A 121 -0.04 -1.29 -21.89
N LEU A 122 -1.03 -1.75 -21.12
CA LEU A 122 -1.30 -1.25 -19.76
C LEU A 122 -0.10 -1.46 -18.82
N THR A 123 0.49 -2.65 -18.82
CA THR A 123 1.59 -3.03 -17.92
C THR A 123 2.53 -4.06 -18.52
N HIS A 124 3.76 -4.13 -18.00
CA HIS A 124 4.74 -5.15 -18.39
C HIS A 124 4.27 -6.57 -18.03
N ASN A 125 3.64 -6.76 -16.86
CA ASN A 125 3.11 -8.06 -16.45
C ASN A 125 1.95 -8.52 -17.35
N LEU A 126 1.06 -7.61 -17.80
CA LEU A 126 0.01 -7.98 -18.77
C LEU A 126 0.59 -8.25 -20.16
N HIS A 127 1.59 -7.48 -20.59
CA HIS A 127 2.31 -7.74 -21.83
C HIS A 127 2.93 -9.14 -21.85
N ASN A 128 3.66 -9.50 -20.78
CA ASN A 128 4.28 -10.82 -20.64
C ASN A 128 3.25 -11.93 -20.43
N ALA A 129 2.13 -11.63 -19.76
CA ALA A 129 1.04 -12.60 -19.55
C ALA A 129 0.40 -13.07 -20.84
N ARG A 130 0.60 -12.39 -21.98
CA ARG A 130 0.13 -12.90 -23.28
C ARG A 130 0.70 -14.28 -23.62
N ALA A 131 1.93 -14.58 -23.17
CA ALA A 131 2.54 -15.92 -23.32
C ALA A 131 1.72 -17.03 -22.66
N TYR A 132 0.95 -16.70 -21.62
CA TYR A 132 0.08 -17.62 -20.88
C TYR A 132 -1.29 -17.83 -21.52
N CYS A 133 -1.64 -16.99 -22.49
CA CYS A 133 -2.98 -16.93 -23.08
C CYS A 133 -2.99 -17.33 -24.56
N ALA A 134 -1.98 -18.06 -25.05
CA ALA A 134 -1.85 -18.32 -26.48
C ALA A 134 -2.98 -19.17 -27.07
N ALA A 135 -3.65 -19.99 -26.26
CA ALA A 135 -4.81 -20.74 -26.73
C ALA A 135 -6.02 -19.80 -26.96
N GLU A 136 -6.21 -18.82 -26.08
CA GLU A 136 -7.39 -17.94 -26.08
C GLU A 136 -7.19 -16.64 -26.89
N LEU A 137 -5.99 -16.07 -26.85
CA LEU A 137 -5.70 -14.68 -27.23
C LEU A 137 -4.68 -14.56 -28.38
N ARG A 138 -4.68 -15.51 -29.32
CA ARG A 138 -3.99 -15.31 -30.61
C ARG A 138 -4.88 -14.56 -31.57
N LEU A 139 -4.30 -13.60 -32.29
CA LEU A 139 -5.06 -12.77 -33.23
C LEU A 139 -5.79 -13.64 -34.26
N GLN A 140 -5.09 -14.66 -34.80
CA GLN A 140 -5.66 -15.61 -35.74
C GLN A 140 -6.91 -16.33 -35.20
N HIS A 141 -6.95 -16.71 -33.91
CA HIS A 141 -8.09 -17.42 -33.34
C HIS A 141 -9.29 -16.49 -33.16
N LEU A 142 -9.04 -15.26 -32.71
CA LEU A 142 -10.10 -14.29 -32.40
C LEU A 142 -10.87 -13.83 -33.62
N HIS A 143 -10.24 -13.70 -34.80
CA HIS A 143 -10.91 -13.11 -35.97
C HIS A 143 -11.45 -14.12 -36.99
N GLN A 144 -10.91 -15.34 -37.03
CA GLN A 144 -11.29 -16.35 -38.04
C GLN A 144 -12.74 -16.76 -37.88
N THR A 145 -13.15 -17.11 -36.66
CA THR A 145 -14.53 -17.48 -36.32
C THR A 145 -15.11 -16.50 -35.29
N PRO A 146 -16.37 -16.07 -35.45
CA PRO A 146 -17.01 -15.23 -34.44
C PRO A 146 -17.23 -15.97 -33.12
N LEU A 147 -17.23 -17.31 -33.11
CA LEU A 147 -17.57 -18.11 -31.93
C LEU A 147 -16.54 -18.02 -30.81
N VAL A 148 -15.24 -17.99 -31.14
CA VAL A 148 -14.17 -18.00 -30.12
C VAL A 148 -14.32 -16.85 -29.11
N LEU A 149 -14.49 -15.62 -29.59
CA LEU A 149 -14.68 -14.47 -28.69
C LEU A 149 -16.01 -14.54 -27.92
N LEU A 150 -17.08 -15.02 -28.56
CA LEU A 150 -18.40 -15.10 -27.94
C LEU A 150 -18.46 -16.18 -26.87
N ASP A 151 -17.78 -17.31 -27.07
CA ASP A 151 -17.67 -18.38 -26.10
C ASP A 151 -16.80 -17.95 -24.91
N LEU A 152 -15.70 -17.24 -25.16
CA LEU A 152 -14.92 -16.58 -24.10
C LEU A 152 -15.80 -15.61 -23.30
N PHE A 153 -16.56 -14.75 -23.98
CA PHE A 153 -17.45 -13.81 -23.31
C PHE A 153 -18.53 -14.50 -22.47
N LYS A 154 -19.18 -15.54 -23.01
CA LYS A 154 -20.17 -16.32 -22.27
C LYS A 154 -19.57 -16.99 -21.04
N ALA A 155 -18.35 -17.50 -21.15
CA ALA A 155 -17.66 -18.15 -20.05
C ALA A 155 -17.33 -17.16 -18.91
N ILE A 156 -16.87 -15.96 -19.25
CA ILE A 156 -16.42 -14.97 -18.24
C ILE A 156 -17.54 -14.05 -17.74
N ASN A 157 -18.62 -13.90 -18.50
CA ASN A 157 -19.77 -13.08 -18.11
C ASN A 157 -20.62 -13.84 -17.08
N PRO A 158 -20.62 -13.40 -15.82
CA PRO A 158 -21.18 -14.19 -14.74
C PRO A 158 -22.70 -13.93 -14.58
N GLY A 159 -23.28 -13.11 -15.47
CA GLY A 159 -24.71 -12.78 -15.52
C GLY A 159 -25.11 -11.60 -14.61
N PRO A 160 -26.41 -11.26 -14.56
CA PRO A 160 -26.92 -10.07 -13.88
C PRO A 160 -26.69 -10.04 -12.37
N LYS A 161 -26.50 -11.21 -11.73
CA LYS A 161 -26.36 -11.33 -10.27
C LYS A 161 -25.11 -10.64 -9.71
N TYR A 162 -24.12 -10.37 -10.55
CA TYR A 162 -22.87 -9.70 -10.15
C TYR A 162 -22.83 -8.21 -10.49
N LEU A 163 -23.96 -7.61 -10.90
CA LEU A 163 -24.01 -6.16 -11.13
C LEU A 163 -23.86 -5.36 -9.84
N GLN A 164 -24.43 -5.86 -8.74
CA GLN A 164 -24.44 -5.14 -7.46
C GLN A 164 -23.14 -5.31 -6.68
N HIS A 165 -22.52 -6.50 -6.77
CA HIS A 165 -21.29 -6.81 -6.07
C HIS A 165 -20.34 -7.60 -6.97
N PRO A 166 -19.05 -7.22 -7.05
CA PRO A 166 -18.06 -8.02 -7.75
C PRO A 166 -17.95 -9.41 -7.09
N PRO A 167 -17.66 -10.47 -7.85
CA PRO A 167 -17.47 -11.79 -7.27
C PRO A 167 -16.24 -11.82 -6.36
N ASP A 168 -16.25 -12.65 -5.32
CA ASP A 168 -15.08 -12.84 -4.44
C ASP A 168 -13.91 -13.52 -5.17
N LYS A 169 -14.22 -14.30 -6.21
CA LYS A 169 -13.25 -15.02 -7.05
C LYS A 169 -13.63 -14.87 -8.52
N PRO A 170 -12.65 -14.62 -9.41
CA PRO A 170 -12.92 -14.54 -10.82
C PRO A 170 -13.19 -15.93 -11.41
N TYR A 171 -13.82 -15.96 -12.57
CA TYR A 171 -13.96 -17.18 -13.36
C TYR A 171 -12.66 -17.46 -14.14
N PHE A 172 -12.03 -18.61 -13.91
CA PHE A 172 -10.85 -19.03 -14.66
C PHE A 172 -11.28 -19.77 -15.93
N VAL A 173 -10.88 -19.27 -17.10
CA VAL A 173 -11.21 -19.90 -18.39
C VAL A 173 -10.52 -21.26 -18.49
N PRO A 174 -11.27 -22.36 -18.67
CA PRO A 174 -10.71 -23.71 -18.80
C PRO A 174 -9.71 -23.79 -19.95
N ASN A 175 -8.63 -24.52 -19.74
CA ASN A 175 -7.59 -24.73 -20.75
C ASN A 175 -6.80 -25.98 -20.40
N THR A 176 -6.73 -26.92 -21.34
CA THR A 176 -6.13 -28.25 -21.11
C THR A 176 -4.68 -28.20 -20.65
N ASP A 177 -3.88 -27.27 -21.19
CA ASP A 177 -2.48 -27.13 -20.84
C ASP A 177 -2.33 -26.55 -19.42
N TRP A 178 -3.18 -25.57 -19.08
CA TRP A 178 -3.25 -25.00 -17.73
C TRP A 178 -3.79 -25.98 -16.69
N ASP A 179 -4.78 -26.80 -17.05
CA ASP A 179 -5.37 -27.79 -16.16
C ASP A 179 -4.33 -28.90 -15.85
N ALA A 180 -3.63 -29.38 -16.87
CA ALA A 180 -2.52 -30.32 -16.71
C ALA A 180 -1.36 -29.71 -15.89
N PHE A 181 -1.06 -28.43 -16.13
CA PHE A 181 -0.04 -27.70 -15.38
C PHE A 181 -0.45 -27.51 -13.91
N ALA A 182 -1.70 -27.14 -13.63
CA ALA A 182 -2.22 -27.00 -12.28
C ALA A 182 -2.14 -28.31 -11.49
N LEU A 183 -2.55 -29.42 -12.12
CA LEU A 183 -2.51 -30.75 -11.50
C LEU A 183 -1.08 -31.16 -11.10
N LYS A 184 -0.09 -30.79 -11.91
CA LYS A 184 1.33 -31.05 -11.62
C LYS A 184 1.83 -30.32 -10.37
N HIS A 185 1.27 -29.14 -10.07
CA HIS A 185 1.71 -28.26 -8.98
C HIS A 185 0.74 -28.24 -7.78
N GLU A 186 -0.26 -29.13 -7.72
CA GLU A 186 -1.27 -29.11 -6.64
C GLU A 186 -0.77 -29.78 -5.34
N ASN A 187 0.10 -30.80 -5.44
CA ASN A 187 0.37 -31.71 -4.31
C ASN A 187 1.71 -31.51 -3.59
N ASP A 188 2.74 -30.94 -4.24
CA ASP A 188 4.11 -30.88 -3.69
C ASP A 188 4.75 -29.47 -3.75
N SER A 189 3.93 -28.44 -3.94
CA SER A 189 4.46 -27.09 -4.15
C SER A 189 4.81 -26.37 -2.85
N SER A 190 6.00 -25.78 -2.85
CA SER A 190 6.42 -24.81 -1.84
C SER A 190 5.48 -23.60 -1.81
N LYS A 191 5.48 -22.86 -0.68
CA LYS A 191 4.70 -21.61 -0.57
C LYS A 191 5.00 -20.62 -1.71
N ALA A 192 6.25 -20.56 -2.15
CA ALA A 192 6.64 -19.72 -3.29
C ALA A 192 5.96 -20.18 -4.58
N GLU A 193 6.04 -21.47 -4.90
CA GLU A 193 5.40 -22.08 -6.07
C GLU A 193 3.89 -21.85 -6.10
N ASN A 194 3.21 -22.07 -4.98
CA ASN A 194 1.76 -21.86 -4.88
C ASN A 194 1.35 -20.41 -5.14
N ILE A 195 2.10 -19.44 -4.59
CA ILE A 195 1.84 -18.02 -4.80
C ILE A 195 2.20 -17.60 -6.23
N THR A 196 3.30 -18.11 -6.78
CA THR A 196 3.69 -17.87 -8.17
C THR A 196 2.64 -18.40 -9.15
N PHE A 197 2.17 -19.63 -8.95
CA PHE A 197 1.12 -20.24 -9.76
C PHE A 197 -0.15 -19.40 -9.73
N SER A 198 -0.60 -19.03 -8.52
CA SER A 198 -1.77 -18.17 -8.31
C SER A 198 -1.61 -16.81 -9.00
N ALA A 199 -0.42 -16.22 -8.96
CA ALA A 199 -0.09 -14.96 -9.62
C ALA A 199 -0.11 -15.07 -11.16
N MET A 200 0.41 -16.16 -11.74
CA MET A 200 0.34 -16.38 -13.18
C MET A 200 -1.10 -16.59 -13.64
N LEU A 201 -1.86 -17.41 -12.92
CA LEU A 201 -3.24 -17.71 -13.25
C LEU A 201 -4.12 -16.47 -13.19
N ILE A 202 -3.95 -15.61 -12.17
CA ILE A 202 -4.71 -14.35 -12.10
C ILE A 202 -4.31 -13.37 -13.20
N LEU A 203 -3.03 -13.29 -13.58
CA LEU A 203 -2.58 -12.43 -14.68
C LEU A 203 -3.13 -12.89 -16.03
N ARG A 204 -3.15 -14.21 -16.28
CA ARG A 204 -3.80 -14.82 -17.44
C ARG A 204 -5.28 -14.41 -17.51
N THR A 205 -6.04 -14.65 -16.44
CA THR A 205 -7.46 -14.31 -16.38
C THR A 205 -7.70 -12.82 -16.57
N LYS A 206 -6.90 -11.98 -15.91
CA LYS A 206 -6.98 -10.52 -16.02
C LYS A 206 -6.75 -10.05 -17.46
N LEU A 207 -5.76 -10.60 -18.15
CA LEU A 207 -5.49 -10.25 -19.54
C LEU A 207 -6.65 -10.66 -20.46
N ILE A 208 -7.20 -11.87 -20.30
CA ILE A 208 -8.37 -12.33 -21.07
C ILE A 208 -9.54 -11.35 -20.90
N TYR A 209 -9.83 -10.95 -19.66
CA TYR A 209 -10.94 -10.05 -19.38
C TYR A 209 -10.73 -8.68 -20.02
N LEU A 210 -9.53 -8.09 -19.87
CA LEU A 210 -9.21 -6.80 -20.46
C LEU A 210 -9.26 -6.81 -21.99
N VAL A 211 -8.80 -7.89 -22.63
CA VAL A 211 -8.90 -8.03 -24.09
C VAL A 211 -10.35 -8.11 -24.53
N VAL A 212 -11.18 -8.93 -23.88
CA VAL A 212 -12.61 -9.04 -24.22
C VAL A 212 -13.33 -7.70 -24.03
N GLU A 213 -13.11 -7.03 -22.90
CA GLU A 213 -13.68 -5.70 -22.62
C GLU A 213 -13.26 -4.68 -23.70
N ALA A 214 -11.97 -4.62 -24.04
CA ALA A 214 -11.45 -3.68 -25.04
C ALA A 214 -11.98 -3.96 -26.46
N ILE A 215 -12.11 -5.23 -26.86
CA ILE A 215 -12.72 -5.58 -28.15
C ILE A 215 -14.17 -5.07 -28.22
N PHE A 216 -14.94 -5.24 -27.14
CA PHE A 216 -16.34 -4.82 -27.10
C PHE A 216 -16.50 -3.30 -27.08
N LEU A 217 -15.69 -2.60 -26.29
CA LEU A 217 -15.69 -1.13 -26.31
C LEU A 217 -15.34 -0.61 -27.71
N SER A 218 -14.34 -1.21 -28.36
CA SER A 218 -13.97 -0.88 -29.74
C SER A 218 -15.11 -1.15 -30.74
N LEU A 219 -15.78 -2.30 -30.64
CA LEU A 219 -16.90 -2.69 -31.50
C LEU A 219 -18.13 -1.77 -31.34
N LEU A 220 -18.33 -1.25 -30.13
CA LEU A 220 -19.39 -0.30 -29.81
C LEU A 220 -19.02 1.15 -30.13
N GLY A 221 -17.79 1.42 -30.57
CA GLY A 221 -17.30 2.78 -30.84
C GLY A 221 -17.15 3.63 -29.58
N ARG A 222 -16.92 2.99 -28.42
CA ARG A 222 -16.69 3.68 -27.15
C ARG A 222 -15.21 3.93 -26.94
N GLU A 223 -14.89 4.94 -26.14
CA GLU A 223 -13.50 5.18 -25.74
C GLU A 223 -12.94 3.97 -24.99
N LEU A 224 -11.74 3.56 -25.38
CA LEU A 224 -10.97 2.55 -24.64
C LEU A 224 -10.40 3.21 -23.38
N PRO A 225 -10.21 2.44 -22.29
CA PRO A 225 -9.48 2.93 -21.13
C PRO A 225 -8.14 3.51 -21.58
N LYS A 226 -7.95 4.83 -21.40
CA LYS A 226 -6.73 5.50 -21.84
C LYS A 226 -5.59 5.05 -20.93
N VAL A 227 -4.55 4.50 -21.53
CA VAL A 227 -3.28 4.29 -20.85
C VAL A 227 -2.61 5.66 -20.75
N SER A 228 -2.83 6.37 -19.65
CA SER A 228 -2.07 7.57 -19.34
C SER A 228 -0.59 7.19 -19.23
N GLY A 229 0.18 7.46 -20.30
CA GLY A 229 1.58 7.05 -20.48
C GLY A 229 2.59 7.62 -19.47
N SER A 230 2.12 8.24 -18.38
CA SER A 230 2.94 8.77 -17.29
C SER A 230 2.42 8.44 -15.90
N GLN A 231 1.26 7.79 -15.76
CA GLN A 231 0.73 7.45 -14.45
C GLN A 231 0.90 5.97 -14.18
N ASP A 232 1.52 5.70 -13.03
CA ASP A 232 1.60 4.42 -12.35
C ASP A 232 0.42 3.49 -12.76
N PRO A 233 0.66 2.31 -13.32
CA PRO A 233 -0.42 1.41 -13.73
C PRO A 233 -1.33 1.02 -12.58
N MET A 234 -0.82 1.05 -11.35
CA MET A 234 -1.64 0.99 -10.16
C MET A 234 -2.57 2.19 -10.08
N ALA A 235 -2.18 3.42 -10.42
CA ALA A 235 -3.09 4.58 -10.44
C ALA A 235 -4.25 4.40 -11.43
N GLN A 236 -4.03 3.77 -12.60
CA GLN A 236 -5.11 3.42 -13.52
C GLN A 236 -5.99 2.29 -12.99
N ILE A 237 -5.40 1.22 -12.47
CA ILE A 237 -6.18 0.14 -11.82
C ILE A 237 -6.97 0.70 -10.64
N ARG A 238 -6.41 1.65 -9.90
CA ARG A 238 -7.04 2.36 -8.77
C ARG A 238 -8.16 3.29 -9.24
N GLU A 239 -7.99 3.99 -10.35
CA GLU A 239 -9.05 4.82 -10.96
C GLU A 239 -10.18 3.95 -11.55
N ILE A 240 -9.84 2.78 -12.09
CA ILE A 240 -10.78 1.80 -12.65
C ILE A 240 -11.54 1.02 -11.57
N VAL A 241 -10.89 0.69 -10.45
CA VAL A 241 -11.49 -0.07 -9.32
C VAL A 241 -12.15 0.86 -8.31
N MET A 242 -11.68 2.11 -8.14
CA MET A 242 -12.09 3.00 -7.05
C MET A 242 -12.46 4.43 -7.49
N GLY A 243 -12.43 4.77 -8.79
CA GLY A 243 -12.81 6.10 -9.31
C GLY A 243 -11.85 7.24 -8.92
N GLU A 244 -12.28 8.50 -9.11
CA GLU A 244 -11.51 9.73 -8.77
C GLU A 244 -11.18 9.86 -7.27
N VAL A 245 -11.81 9.05 -6.44
CA VAL A 245 -11.79 9.12 -4.97
C VAL A 245 -10.51 8.55 -4.36
N ALA A 246 -9.71 7.77 -5.09
CA ALA A 246 -8.65 6.93 -4.53
C ALA A 246 -7.19 7.40 -4.75
N LYS A 247 -6.95 8.43 -5.55
CA LYS A 247 -5.59 8.94 -5.83
C LYS A 247 -4.81 9.37 -4.56
N PRO A 248 -5.41 10.02 -3.53
CA PRO A 248 -4.67 10.45 -2.34
C PRO A 248 -4.34 9.31 -1.37
N THR A 249 -5.28 8.39 -1.16
CA THR A 249 -5.17 7.28 -0.20
C THR A 249 -4.04 6.31 -0.54
N PHE A 250 -3.70 6.22 -1.82
CA PHE A 250 -2.70 5.28 -2.30
C PHE A 250 -1.29 5.82 -2.39
N VAL A 251 -1.12 7.14 -2.59
CA VAL A 251 0.17 7.79 -2.35
C VAL A 251 0.54 7.61 -0.88
N GLU A 252 -0.43 7.74 0.02
CA GLU A 252 -0.25 7.46 1.45
C GLU A 252 0.02 5.99 1.77
N ASP A 253 -0.64 5.03 1.11
CA ASP A 253 -0.37 3.60 1.31
C ASP A 253 0.96 3.15 0.71
N GLU A 254 1.38 3.73 -0.42
CA GLU A 254 2.69 3.48 -1.03
C GLU A 254 3.80 4.14 -0.21
N GLU A 255 3.59 5.37 0.29
CA GLU A 255 4.48 6.02 1.25
C GLU A 255 4.50 5.26 2.58
N ALA A 256 3.38 4.75 3.08
CA ALA A 256 3.32 3.92 4.28
C ALA A 256 3.97 2.55 4.05
N TYR A 257 3.84 1.96 2.85
CA TYR A 257 4.50 0.73 2.46
C TYR A 257 6.01 0.93 2.34
N ASN A 258 6.45 1.96 1.63
CA ASN A 258 7.85 2.34 1.50
C ASN A 258 8.42 2.77 2.87
N ALA A 259 7.63 3.39 3.74
CA ALA A 259 8.00 3.68 5.13
C ALA A 259 8.04 2.42 5.99
N ARG A 260 7.18 1.42 5.75
CA ARG A 260 7.24 0.09 6.41
C ARG A 260 8.49 -0.69 5.95
N ILE A 261 8.86 -0.61 4.67
CA ILE A 261 10.09 -1.18 4.11
C ILE A 261 11.32 -0.41 4.61
N ALA A 262 11.30 0.91 4.64
CA ALA A 262 12.37 1.75 5.18
C ALA A 262 12.55 1.59 6.70
N LYS A 263 11.46 1.30 7.44
CA LYS A 263 11.50 0.92 8.86
C LYS A 263 11.89 -0.54 9.09
N ARG A 264 11.82 -1.40 8.06
CA ARG A 264 12.39 -2.75 8.04
C ARG A 264 13.77 -2.70 7.38
N VAL A 265 14.73 -2.03 8.01
CA VAL A 265 16.13 -2.25 7.65
C VAL A 265 16.40 -3.74 7.87
N VAL A 266 16.56 -4.49 6.78
CA VAL A 266 16.95 -5.89 6.84
C VAL A 266 18.34 -5.92 7.43
N LEU A 267 18.43 -6.18 8.74
CA LEU A 267 19.69 -6.21 9.46
C LEU A 267 20.46 -7.45 9.01
N PHE A 268 21.64 -7.30 8.41
CA PHE A 268 22.48 -8.41 7.97
C PHE A 268 23.87 -8.36 8.61
N CYS A 269 24.52 -9.52 8.68
CA CYS A 269 25.88 -9.63 9.19
C CYS A 269 26.87 -9.04 8.18
N GLN A 270 27.67 -8.05 8.58
CA GLN A 270 28.61 -7.37 7.68
C GLN A 270 29.71 -8.29 7.15
N GLN A 271 30.04 -9.36 7.87
CA GLN A 271 31.06 -10.34 7.43
C GLN A 271 30.53 -11.42 6.49
N CYS A 272 29.31 -11.93 6.69
CA CYS A 272 28.82 -13.10 5.94
C CYS A 272 27.48 -12.89 5.22
N GLY A 273 26.90 -11.69 5.29
CA GLY A 273 25.64 -11.32 4.63
C GLY A 273 24.39 -11.98 5.18
N LYS A 274 24.49 -12.86 6.20
CA LYS A 274 23.34 -13.55 6.79
C LYS A 274 22.32 -12.54 7.32
N VAL A 275 21.05 -12.69 6.99
CA VAL A 275 19.95 -11.81 7.44
C VAL A 275 19.51 -12.17 8.87
N GLN A 276 19.18 -11.17 9.68
CA GLN A 276 18.74 -11.30 11.07
C GLN A 276 17.31 -11.88 11.14
N PRO A 277 17.13 -13.06 11.76
CA PRO A 277 15.79 -13.63 11.99
C PRO A 277 14.98 -12.81 13.01
N PRO A 278 13.62 -12.85 12.97
CA PRO A 278 12.76 -12.01 13.82
C PRO A 278 13.01 -12.10 15.33
N ASN A 279 13.47 -13.27 15.81
CA ASN A 279 13.64 -13.56 17.24
C ASN A 279 15.11 -13.65 17.68
N VAL A 280 16.06 -13.32 16.81
CA VAL A 280 17.50 -13.39 17.13
C VAL A 280 18.11 -12.02 16.91
N LYS A 281 18.68 -11.42 17.95
CA LYS A 281 19.41 -10.16 17.82
C LYS A 281 20.84 -10.44 17.38
N PHE A 282 21.28 -9.76 16.32
CA PHE A 282 22.70 -9.74 15.97
C PHE A 282 23.46 -8.83 16.94
N ASN A 283 24.75 -9.11 17.08
CA ASN A 283 25.64 -8.33 17.92
C ASN A 283 26.10 -7.08 17.15
N TYR A 284 25.95 -5.91 17.76
CA TYR A 284 26.44 -4.65 17.20
C TYR A 284 27.91 -4.43 17.59
N CYS A 285 28.73 -3.74 16.76
CA CYS A 285 29.97 -3.10 17.26
C CYS A 285 29.53 -1.97 18.20
N PRO A 286 29.71 -2.08 19.53
CA PRO A 286 29.22 -1.06 20.46
C PRO A 286 29.75 0.35 20.16
N PRO A 287 31.02 0.54 19.73
CA PRO A 287 31.51 1.85 19.31
C PRO A 287 30.82 2.39 18.05
N CYS A 288 30.58 1.59 17.01
CA CYS A 288 29.84 2.04 15.81
C CYS A 288 28.43 2.49 16.15
N ARG A 289 27.75 1.75 17.03
CA ARG A 289 26.38 2.08 17.44
C ARG A 289 26.31 3.43 18.15
N LYS A 290 27.32 3.77 18.97
CA LYS A 290 27.41 5.07 19.65
C LYS A 290 27.54 6.25 18.68
N VAL A 291 28.12 6.04 17.50
CA VAL A 291 28.24 7.08 16.45
C VAL A 291 27.15 6.99 15.38
N GLY A 292 26.08 6.25 15.64
CA GLY A 292 24.94 6.13 14.72
C GLY A 292 25.20 5.27 13.49
N ARG A 293 26.21 4.39 13.51
CA ARG A 293 26.46 3.41 12.45
C ARG A 293 26.01 2.01 12.88
N ASP A 294 25.14 1.38 12.09
CA ASP A 294 24.67 0.02 12.34
C ASP A 294 25.62 -1.01 11.71
N HIS A 295 26.60 -1.46 12.50
CA HIS A 295 27.55 -2.51 12.10
C HIS A 295 27.29 -3.80 12.89
N LEU A 296 26.72 -4.80 12.22
CA LEU A 296 26.09 -5.97 12.83
C LEU A 296 26.82 -7.27 12.50
N TYR A 297 26.82 -8.20 13.45
CA TYR A 297 27.41 -9.53 13.28
C TYR A 297 26.48 -10.62 13.82
N CYS A 298 26.28 -11.68 13.02
CA CYS A 298 25.48 -12.84 13.46
C CYS A 298 26.18 -13.69 14.53
N SER A 299 27.49 -13.54 14.72
CA SER A 299 28.28 -14.25 15.73
C SER A 299 29.59 -13.52 16.08
N LYS A 300 30.19 -13.84 17.22
CA LYS A 300 31.51 -13.33 17.64
C LYS A 300 32.63 -13.75 16.66
N LYS A 301 32.51 -14.92 16.03
CA LYS A 301 33.43 -15.39 14.98
C LYS A 301 33.41 -14.47 13.77
N CYS A 302 32.22 -14.08 13.29
CA CYS A 302 32.08 -13.12 12.20
C CYS A 302 32.68 -11.76 12.54
N GLN A 303 32.48 -11.29 13.78
CA GLN A 303 33.11 -10.06 14.25
C GLN A 303 34.63 -10.13 14.24
N GLN A 304 35.23 -11.22 14.74
CA GLN A 304 36.69 -11.39 14.77
C GLN A 304 37.31 -11.46 13.37
N MET A 305 36.61 -12.08 12.40
CA MET A 305 37.09 -12.17 11.02
C MET A 305 37.12 -10.79 10.33
N GLU A 306 36.06 -9.98 10.51
CA GLU A 306 36.04 -8.63 9.92
C GLU A 306 36.89 -7.62 10.71
N TRP A 307 37.21 -7.92 11.97
CA TRP A 307 37.79 -6.95 12.92
C TRP A 307 39.01 -6.20 12.38
N LYS A 308 39.87 -6.87 11.61
CA LYS A 308 41.05 -6.24 10.99
C LYS A 308 40.68 -5.09 10.06
N ALA A 309 39.65 -5.25 9.22
CA ALA A 309 39.14 -4.20 8.33
C ALA A 309 38.26 -3.20 9.11
N HIS A 310 37.38 -3.72 9.95
CA HIS A 310 36.42 -2.93 10.72
C HIS A 310 37.09 -1.92 11.67
N LYS A 311 38.21 -2.29 12.30
CA LYS A 311 38.94 -1.44 13.27
C LYS A 311 39.34 -0.08 12.67
N ALA A 312 39.60 0.00 11.37
CA ALA A 312 39.96 1.26 10.72
C ALA A 312 38.83 2.31 10.82
N ILE A 313 37.58 1.85 10.92
CA ILE A 313 36.38 2.68 10.90
C ILE A 313 35.49 2.57 12.16
N CYS A 314 35.66 1.56 13.04
CA CYS A 314 34.74 1.38 14.18
C CYS A 314 34.82 2.55 15.17
N GLY A 315 33.66 3.10 15.52
CA GLY A 315 33.54 4.21 16.47
C GLY A 315 33.94 5.60 15.95
N LYS A 316 34.36 5.74 14.69
CA LYS A 316 34.59 7.05 14.07
C LYS A 316 33.26 7.62 13.57
N PRO A 317 32.88 8.87 13.93
CA PRO A 317 31.65 9.48 13.43
C PRO A 317 31.65 9.51 11.90
N PRO A 318 30.49 9.33 11.24
CA PRO A 318 30.39 9.45 9.81
C PRO A 318 30.77 10.89 9.43
N THR A 319 31.97 11.07 8.89
CA THR A 319 32.44 12.34 8.35
C THR A 319 31.42 12.78 7.30
N LYS A 320 30.84 13.97 7.46
CA LYS A 320 29.84 14.54 6.53
C LYS A 320 30.38 14.73 5.10
N THR A 321 31.66 14.46 4.88
CA THR A 321 32.38 14.55 3.59
C THR A 321 32.67 13.20 2.92
N SER A 322 32.43 12.06 3.56
CA SER A 322 32.79 10.74 3.00
C SER A 322 31.73 10.11 2.09
N ALA A 323 30.82 10.91 1.54
CA ALA A 323 30.09 10.55 0.32
C ALA A 323 30.77 11.13 -0.95
N ALA A 324 31.77 12.01 -0.79
CA ALA A 324 32.49 12.62 -1.92
C ALA A 324 33.98 12.24 -1.99
N GLU A 325 34.61 11.79 -0.90
CA GLU A 325 36.05 11.54 -0.88
C GLU A 325 36.37 10.15 -0.32
N ALA A 326 36.26 9.15 -1.19
CA ALA A 326 36.90 7.86 -1.02
C ALA A 326 38.10 7.78 -1.99
N SER A 327 39.12 8.60 -1.74
CA SER A 327 40.49 8.43 -2.28
C SER A 327 41.43 9.42 -1.61
N GLY A 328 42.36 8.95 -0.75
CA GLY A 328 43.57 9.69 -0.38
C GLY A 328 43.93 9.79 1.11
N ASP A 329 44.87 8.93 1.52
CA ASP A 329 45.96 9.04 2.49
C ASP A 329 45.86 9.56 3.95
N ALA A 330 46.76 8.96 4.73
CA ALA A 330 46.95 8.94 6.18
C ALA A 330 47.42 10.26 6.83
N GLN A 331 47.10 10.47 8.12
CA GLN A 331 48.09 10.52 9.21
C GLN A 331 47.46 10.60 10.62
N VAL A 332 48.29 10.24 11.61
CA VAL A 332 48.07 9.94 13.02
C VAL A 332 48.38 11.15 13.91
N THR A 333 47.68 11.36 15.03
CA THR A 333 48.26 11.72 16.35
C THR A 333 47.27 11.61 17.53
N GLU A 334 47.83 11.21 18.69
CA GLU A 334 47.30 11.06 20.06
C GLU A 334 46.97 12.43 20.70
N THR A 335 46.19 12.64 21.78
CA THR A 335 46.27 12.21 23.21
C THR A 335 45.12 12.96 23.95
N GLU A 336 44.24 12.44 24.84
CA GLU A 336 44.26 12.30 26.34
C GLU A 336 42.76 12.21 26.78
N LYS A 337 42.24 11.22 27.54
CA LYS A 337 42.15 11.05 29.03
C LYS A 337 41.72 12.35 29.78
N GLU A 338 40.85 12.40 30.79
CA GLU A 338 40.12 11.50 31.70
C GLU A 338 39.05 12.37 32.42
N ASN A 339 37.82 11.87 32.66
CA ASN A 339 37.01 12.14 33.86
C ASN A 339 35.64 11.44 33.79
N ALA A 340 35.47 10.38 34.59
CA ALA A 340 34.22 9.65 34.78
C ALA A 340 33.69 9.90 36.19
N GLY A 341 32.49 10.47 36.30
CA GLY A 341 31.78 10.67 37.56
C GLY A 341 30.28 10.39 37.41
N LYS A 342 29.82 9.34 38.09
CA LYS A 342 28.45 9.04 38.55
C LYS A 342 27.28 9.66 37.75
N GLU A 343 26.66 8.88 36.85
CA GLU A 343 25.34 9.21 36.29
C GLU A 343 24.27 9.16 37.39
N LYS A 344 23.88 10.34 37.89
CA LYS A 344 22.66 10.51 38.68
C LYS A 344 21.47 10.15 37.79
N ALA A 345 20.56 9.31 38.30
CA ALA A 345 19.30 9.01 37.63
C ALA A 345 18.62 10.33 37.21
N ALA A 346 18.36 10.47 35.90
CA ALA A 346 17.71 11.65 35.37
C ALA A 346 16.40 11.87 36.12
N THR A 347 16.20 13.08 36.65
CA THR A 347 14.95 13.44 37.32
C THR A 347 13.78 13.28 36.34
N PRO A 348 12.56 12.95 36.79
CA PRO A 348 11.40 12.85 35.90
C PRO A 348 11.25 14.05 34.96
N HIS A 349 11.50 15.28 35.44
CA HIS A 349 11.48 16.49 34.61
C HIS A 349 12.51 16.48 33.47
N ALA A 350 13.70 15.90 33.65
CA ALA A 350 14.70 15.80 32.58
C ALA A 350 14.22 14.87 31.45
N VAL A 351 13.55 13.76 31.81
CA VAL A 351 12.96 12.82 30.84
C VAL A 351 11.82 13.49 30.06
N LEU A 352 10.93 14.22 30.76
CA LEU A 352 9.83 14.95 30.13
C LEU A 352 10.34 15.99 29.12
N ASN A 353 11.36 16.76 29.49
CA ASN A 353 11.91 17.80 28.65
C ASN A 353 12.68 17.25 27.45
N ALA A 354 13.32 16.09 27.58
CA ALA A 354 13.97 15.41 26.45
C ALA A 354 12.94 14.90 25.41
N PHE A 355 11.73 14.52 25.84
CA PHE A 355 10.71 13.95 24.96
C PHE A 355 9.90 15.01 24.20
N ILE A 356 9.43 16.07 24.87
CA ILE A 356 8.53 17.09 24.27
C ILE A 356 9.16 18.50 24.20
N GLY A 357 10.26 18.72 24.91
CA GLY A 357 10.86 20.05 25.14
C GLY A 357 10.47 20.63 26.50
N PRO A 358 11.14 21.69 26.99
CA PRO A 358 10.71 22.41 28.19
C PRO A 358 9.40 23.19 27.94
N PRO A 359 8.58 23.43 28.98
CA PRO A 359 7.48 24.38 28.87
C PRO A 359 8.01 25.80 28.64
N ILE A 360 7.24 26.64 27.94
CA ILE A 360 7.58 28.07 27.79
C ILE A 360 7.43 28.80 29.13
N GLU A 361 8.09 29.94 29.26
CA GLU A 361 7.97 30.80 30.43
C GLU A 361 6.50 31.16 30.69
N GLY A 362 6.04 30.95 31.94
CA GLY A 362 4.66 31.21 32.35
C GLY A 362 3.69 30.02 32.20
N PHE A 363 4.03 28.98 31.44
CA PHE A 363 3.21 27.76 31.38
C PHE A 363 3.75 26.69 32.33
N LYS A 364 2.89 26.20 33.24
CA LYS A 364 3.20 25.08 34.12
C LYS A 364 2.37 23.87 33.72
N ARG A 365 3.03 22.73 33.46
CA ARG A 365 2.34 21.46 33.21
C ARG A 365 1.64 21.01 34.48
N THR A 366 0.39 20.57 34.37
CA THR A 366 -0.30 19.95 35.50
C THR A 366 0.32 18.57 35.79
N PRO A 367 0.21 18.04 37.02
CA PRO A 367 0.66 16.69 37.33
C PRO A 367 0.06 15.62 36.41
N ALA A 368 -1.19 15.78 36.00
CA ALA A 368 -1.86 14.87 35.07
C ALA A 368 -1.18 14.88 33.68
N LEU A 369 -0.79 16.05 33.18
CA LEU A 369 -0.09 16.17 31.91
C LEU A 369 1.34 15.63 31.99
N GLU A 370 2.05 15.86 33.10
CA GLU A 370 3.37 15.26 33.31
C GLU A 370 3.30 13.73 33.35
N GLU A 371 2.28 13.17 34.00
CA GLU A 371 2.01 11.74 34.00
C GLU A 371 1.75 11.21 32.57
N HIS A 372 0.90 11.89 31.79
CA HIS A 372 0.61 11.51 30.40
C HIS A 372 1.88 11.55 29.53
N ILE A 373 2.67 12.63 29.58
CA ILE A 373 3.94 12.74 28.84
C ILE A 373 4.91 11.62 29.27
N LEU A 374 4.96 11.29 30.56
CA LEU A 374 5.79 10.19 31.05
C LEU A 374 5.32 8.84 30.50
N TYR A 375 4.02 8.58 30.44
CA TYR A 375 3.48 7.37 29.80
C TYR A 375 3.84 7.30 28.32
N LEU A 376 3.68 8.38 27.57
CA LEU A 376 4.07 8.43 26.16
C LEU A 376 5.57 8.18 25.96
N SER A 377 6.43 8.72 26.84
CA SER A 377 7.88 8.53 26.75
C SER A 377 8.34 7.08 26.95
N LYS A 378 7.51 6.25 27.61
CA LYS A 378 7.77 4.82 27.82
C LYS A 378 7.36 3.95 26.63
N LEU A 379 6.60 4.48 25.67
CA LEU A 379 6.20 3.76 24.48
C LEU A 379 7.33 3.77 23.44
N PRO A 380 7.50 2.68 22.66
CA PRO A 380 8.39 2.69 21.50
C PRO A 380 8.10 3.90 20.59
N PRO A 381 9.13 4.57 20.05
CA PRO A 381 8.94 5.69 19.13
C PRO A 381 8.00 5.33 17.98
N GLY A 382 6.98 6.17 17.75
CA GLY A 382 5.97 5.96 16.71
C GLY A 382 4.87 4.94 17.06
N LYS A 383 4.81 4.44 18.29
CA LYS A 383 3.71 3.55 18.74
C LYS A 383 2.42 4.31 19.03
N ALA A 384 2.51 5.54 19.56
CA ALA A 384 1.35 6.38 19.83
C ALA A 384 1.74 7.86 19.88
N ASP A 385 0.90 8.71 19.29
CA ASP A 385 1.04 10.16 19.40
C ASP A 385 0.16 10.73 20.51
N LEU A 386 -0.94 10.08 20.85
CA LEU A 386 -1.76 10.45 21.99
C LEU A 386 -2.34 9.21 22.66
N LEU A 387 -2.54 9.30 23.96
CA LEU A 387 -3.15 8.27 24.77
C LEU A 387 -4.41 8.85 25.42
N VAL A 388 -5.55 8.29 25.06
CA VAL A 388 -6.86 8.70 25.59
C VAL A 388 -7.32 7.63 26.57
N LYS A 389 -7.54 8.02 27.83
CA LYS A 389 -8.18 7.20 28.86
C LYS A 389 -9.65 7.10 28.53
N LEU A 390 -10.13 5.90 28.28
CA LEU A 390 -11.56 5.65 28.13
C LEU A 390 -12.08 4.99 29.39
N GLU A 391 -13.29 5.37 29.83
CA GLU A 391 -13.96 4.59 30.86
C GLU A 391 -14.14 3.14 30.34
N PRO A 392 -13.93 2.12 31.19
CA PRO A 392 -13.91 0.73 30.75
C PRO A 392 -15.27 0.32 30.18
N VAL A 393 -15.38 0.35 28.86
CA VAL A 393 -16.50 -0.19 28.08
C VAL A 393 -16.48 -1.73 28.14
N SER A 394 -15.28 -2.29 28.35
CA SER A 394 -15.03 -3.70 28.62
C SER A 394 -13.84 -3.84 29.57
N LYS A 395 -13.74 -4.95 30.30
CA LYS A 395 -12.76 -5.18 31.37
C LYS A 395 -11.27 -5.11 30.96
N ASN A 396 -10.92 -4.82 29.70
CA ASN A 396 -9.57 -5.06 29.16
C ASN A 396 -9.00 -3.92 28.28
N ILE A 397 -9.64 -2.76 28.13
CA ILE A 397 -9.07 -1.65 27.33
C ILE A 397 -9.20 -0.33 28.09
N ASP A 398 -8.09 0.10 28.70
CA ASP A 398 -8.01 1.36 29.45
C ASP A 398 -7.62 2.56 28.57
N PHE A 399 -7.05 2.31 27.38
CA PHE A 399 -6.48 3.33 26.52
C PHE A 399 -6.74 3.10 25.03
N VAL A 400 -7.06 4.18 24.32
CA VAL A 400 -7.00 4.22 22.85
C VAL A 400 -5.75 4.95 22.41
N PHE A 401 -4.96 4.27 21.57
CA PHE A 401 -3.81 4.86 20.91
C PHE A 401 -4.28 5.58 19.66
N VAL A 402 -4.13 6.91 19.65
CA VAL A 402 -4.34 7.70 18.43
C VAL A 402 -3.01 7.72 17.69
N SER A 403 -2.89 6.82 16.73
CA SER A 403 -1.77 6.78 15.77
C SER A 403 -2.36 6.63 14.38
N THR A 404 -2.82 7.73 13.80
CA THR A 404 -3.50 7.68 12.51
C THR A 404 -2.50 8.08 11.41
N PRO A 405 -2.10 7.14 10.53
CA PRO A 405 -1.21 7.47 9.41
C PRO A 405 -1.81 8.62 8.59
N GLY A 406 -1.04 9.68 8.34
CA GLY A 406 -1.50 10.89 7.64
C GLY A 406 -1.87 12.09 8.52
N PHE A 407 -2.04 11.89 9.83
CA PHE A 407 -2.35 12.97 10.80
C PHE A 407 -1.19 13.33 11.71
N SER A 408 -0.09 12.56 11.65
CA SER A 408 0.98 12.66 12.63
C SER A 408 1.56 14.06 12.69
N GLU A 409 1.71 14.78 11.58
CA GLU A 409 2.30 16.13 11.63
C GLU A 409 1.39 17.18 12.29
N PRO A 410 0.13 17.41 11.86
CA PRO A 410 -0.78 18.33 12.55
C PRO A 410 -1.09 17.91 13.98
N LEU A 411 -1.27 16.61 14.22
CA LEU A 411 -1.53 16.07 15.56
C LEU A 411 -0.32 16.24 16.47
N VAL A 412 0.90 15.94 16.00
CA VAL A 412 2.14 16.13 16.75
C VAL A 412 2.43 17.62 16.96
N ALA A 413 2.15 18.48 15.98
CA ALA A 413 2.32 19.92 16.11
C ALA A 413 1.35 20.52 17.13
N ALA A 414 0.05 20.19 17.04
CA ALA A 414 -0.96 20.60 17.99
C ALA A 414 -0.65 20.07 19.38
N ARG A 415 -0.32 18.77 19.51
CA ARG A 415 0.12 18.16 20.77
C ARG A 415 1.33 18.88 21.34
N LYS A 416 2.37 19.13 20.54
CA LYS A 416 3.57 19.83 20.99
C LYS A 416 3.23 21.23 21.48
N ALA A 417 2.37 21.96 20.77
CA ALA A 417 1.88 23.28 21.21
C ALA A 417 1.11 23.20 22.53
N CYS A 418 0.22 22.23 22.70
CA CYS A 418 -0.51 22.00 23.95
C CYS A 418 0.45 21.73 25.12
N MET A 419 1.38 20.79 24.91
CA MET A 419 2.27 20.27 25.96
C MET A 419 3.47 21.19 26.31
N THR A 420 3.81 22.14 25.43
CA THR A 420 4.89 23.12 25.66
C THR A 420 4.37 24.53 25.96
N LYS A 421 3.21 24.93 25.43
CA LYS A 421 2.70 26.29 25.52
C LYS A 421 1.39 26.44 26.29
N GLY A 422 0.64 25.36 26.54
CA GLY A 422 -0.71 25.46 27.09
C GLY A 422 -1.66 26.23 26.18
N ASP A 423 -1.43 26.21 24.87
CA ASP A 423 -2.22 26.99 23.90
C ASP A 423 -3.66 26.47 23.86
N ARG A 424 -4.60 27.26 24.41
CA ARG A 424 -6.03 26.95 24.49
C ARG A 424 -6.63 26.63 23.11
N LYS A 425 -6.20 27.29 22.03
CA LYS A 425 -6.68 26.99 20.68
C LYS A 425 -6.16 25.65 20.20
N ALA A 426 -4.87 25.36 20.43
CA ALA A 426 -4.30 24.07 20.08
C ALA A 426 -4.97 22.91 20.85
N ILE A 427 -5.34 23.13 22.12
CA ILE A 427 -6.06 22.15 22.95
C ILE A 427 -7.44 21.87 22.34
N VAL A 428 -8.21 22.90 21.99
CA VAL A 428 -9.52 22.74 21.34
C VAL A 428 -9.40 22.00 19.99
N SER A 429 -8.41 22.37 19.17
CA SER A 429 -8.16 21.72 17.87
C SER A 429 -7.74 20.26 18.02
N LEU A 430 -6.85 19.95 18.96
CA LEU A 430 -6.47 18.58 19.27
C LEU A 430 -7.73 17.79 19.66
N CYS A 431 -8.67 18.39 20.40
CA CYS A 431 -9.84 17.74 21.00
C CYS A 431 -10.77 17.33 19.90
N HIS A 432 -11.02 18.30 19.02
CA HIS A 432 -11.76 18.10 17.80
C HIS A 432 -11.18 16.96 16.95
N LEU A 433 -9.86 16.94 16.72
CA LEU A 433 -9.18 15.91 15.93
C LEU A 433 -9.32 14.50 16.53
N VAL A 434 -9.11 14.37 17.83
CA VAL A 434 -9.13 13.09 18.54
C VAL A 434 -10.53 12.52 18.60
N MET A 435 -11.53 13.35 18.89
CA MET A 435 -12.93 12.94 18.86
C MET A 435 -13.35 12.48 17.47
N TRP A 436 -12.97 13.20 16.42
CA TRP A 436 -13.29 12.81 15.05
C TRP A 436 -12.66 11.46 14.70
N THR A 437 -11.39 11.26 15.09
CA THR A 437 -10.67 10.00 14.86
C THR A 437 -11.35 8.83 15.58
N ILE A 438 -11.73 9.01 16.84
CA ILE A 438 -12.37 7.95 17.62
C ILE A 438 -13.78 7.65 17.10
N VAL A 439 -14.59 8.67 16.82
CA VAL A 439 -15.98 8.49 16.35
C VAL A 439 -16.03 7.85 14.97
N THR A 440 -15.12 8.22 14.06
CA THR A 440 -15.03 7.58 12.73
C THR A 440 -14.58 6.13 12.82
N THR A 441 -13.60 5.84 13.67
CA THR A 441 -13.11 4.47 13.84
C THR A 441 -14.17 3.58 14.49
N TRP A 442 -15.08 4.15 15.29
CA TRP A 442 -16.12 3.42 16.03
C TRP A 442 -17.54 3.64 15.49
N ALA A 443 -17.63 4.11 14.24
CA ALA A 443 -18.88 4.43 13.56
C ALA A 443 -19.86 3.25 13.48
N ASP A 444 -19.36 2.01 13.48
CA ASP A 444 -20.17 0.79 13.39
C ASP A 444 -20.72 0.30 14.74
N SER A 445 -20.32 0.92 15.85
CA SER A 445 -20.89 0.56 17.17
C SER A 445 -22.35 1.03 17.25
N LYS A 446 -23.27 0.08 17.46
CA LYS A 446 -24.71 0.35 17.63
C LYS A 446 -25.04 1.11 18.93
N GLU A 447 -24.05 1.38 19.77
CA GLU A 447 -24.22 2.02 21.08
C GLU A 447 -24.00 3.53 21.01
N VAL A 448 -25.08 4.27 20.74
CA VAL A 448 -25.08 5.74 20.78
C VAL A 448 -24.53 6.30 22.11
N ASN A 449 -24.83 5.61 23.22
CA ASN A 449 -24.35 5.98 24.56
C ASN A 449 -22.82 5.91 24.70
N LEU A 450 -22.14 5.07 23.91
CA LEU A 450 -20.70 4.90 23.98
C LEU A 450 -19.95 6.13 23.46
N ARG A 451 -20.48 6.79 22.42
CA ARG A 451 -19.88 7.99 21.83
C ARG A 451 -19.89 9.15 22.81
N GLN A 452 -21.04 9.41 23.44
CA GLN A 452 -21.17 10.49 24.44
C GLN A 452 -20.27 10.24 25.65
N LYS A 453 -20.20 9.00 26.15
CA LYS A 453 -19.30 8.65 27.26
C LYS A 453 -17.83 8.84 26.90
N THR A 454 -17.43 8.43 25.69
CA THR A 454 -16.06 8.61 25.18
C THR A 454 -15.70 10.09 25.07
N LEU A 455 -16.66 10.90 24.59
CA LEU A 455 -16.53 12.34 24.47
C LEU A 455 -16.32 13.03 25.83
N GLU A 456 -17.16 12.73 26.82
CA GLU A 456 -17.02 13.26 28.18
C GLU A 456 -15.70 12.82 28.82
N ALA A 457 -15.26 11.58 28.59
CA ALA A 457 -13.97 11.09 29.09
C ALA A 457 -12.78 11.87 28.51
N ILE A 458 -12.78 12.15 27.20
CA ILE A 458 -11.75 12.95 26.53
C ILE A 458 -11.71 14.38 27.11
N LEU A 459 -12.88 15.02 27.21
CA LEU A 459 -12.98 16.40 27.71
C LEU A 459 -12.52 16.51 29.16
N LYS A 460 -12.91 15.54 30.01
CA LYS A 460 -12.47 15.47 31.39
C LYS A 460 -10.95 15.30 31.49
N GLN A 461 -10.39 14.33 30.76
CA GLN A 461 -8.95 14.10 30.75
C GLN A 461 -8.19 15.38 30.37
N TRP A 462 -8.65 16.13 29.37
CA TRP A 462 -7.93 17.31 28.90
C TRP A 462 -8.16 18.54 29.74
N SER A 463 -9.32 18.64 30.38
CA SER A 463 -9.55 19.63 31.43
C SER A 463 -8.50 19.49 32.53
N GLU A 464 -8.24 18.25 32.98
CA GLU A 464 -7.26 17.92 34.01
C GLU A 464 -5.79 18.12 33.54
N GLU A 465 -5.48 17.71 32.31
CA GLU A 465 -4.12 17.83 31.76
C GLU A 465 -3.71 19.27 31.47
N TYR A 466 -4.64 20.12 31.00
CA TYR A 466 -4.30 21.46 30.55
C TYR A 466 -4.81 22.59 31.45
N ASP A 467 -5.39 22.25 32.61
CA ASP A 467 -6.04 23.21 33.52
C ASP A 467 -7.05 24.11 32.76
N TYR A 468 -7.79 23.47 31.85
CA TYR A 468 -8.81 24.12 31.03
C TYR A 468 -10.17 23.82 31.67
N PRO A 469 -10.92 24.80 32.19
CA PRO A 469 -12.22 24.55 32.83
C PRO A 469 -13.14 23.72 31.92
N LEU A 470 -13.66 22.61 32.43
CA LEU A 470 -14.39 21.62 31.62
C LEU A 470 -15.52 22.24 30.79
N GLU A 471 -16.30 23.12 31.39
CA GLU A 471 -17.40 23.82 30.71
C GLU A 471 -16.90 24.77 29.62
N GLU A 472 -15.81 25.50 29.85
CA GLU A 472 -15.21 26.36 28.82
C GLU A 472 -14.64 25.53 27.67
N LEU A 473 -14.01 24.39 27.96
CA LEU A 473 -13.47 23.48 26.95
C LEU A 473 -14.61 22.89 26.11
N ARG A 474 -15.70 22.46 26.74
CA ARG A 474 -16.89 21.95 26.08
C ARG A 474 -17.48 22.98 25.12
N VAL A 475 -17.68 24.22 25.58
CA VAL A 475 -18.19 25.32 24.75
C VAL A 475 -17.26 25.60 23.57
N ALA A 476 -15.95 25.65 23.80
CA ALA A 476 -14.98 25.96 22.74
C ALA A 476 -14.89 24.83 21.70
N VAL A 477 -14.95 23.56 22.13
CA VAL A 477 -14.98 22.41 21.25
C VAL A 477 -16.28 22.35 20.43
N ASN A 478 -17.41 22.70 21.03
CA ASN A 478 -18.69 22.84 20.31
C ASN A 478 -18.60 23.90 19.24
N ALA A 479 -18.09 25.08 19.59
CA ALA A 479 -17.90 26.18 18.63
C ALA A 479 -16.97 25.77 17.48
N ALA A 480 -15.89 25.04 17.75
CA ALA A 480 -15.01 24.50 16.72
C ALA A 480 -15.74 23.54 15.77
N GLN A 481 -16.60 22.66 16.30
CA GLN A 481 -17.42 21.76 15.48
C GLN A 481 -18.46 22.52 14.63
N GLU A 482 -19.16 23.49 15.22
CA GLU A 482 -20.13 24.33 14.49
C GLU A 482 -19.46 25.10 13.35
N ASN A 483 -18.26 25.65 13.59
CA ASN A 483 -17.49 26.34 12.56
C ASN A 483 -17.09 25.42 11.39
N THR A 484 -16.96 24.11 11.63
CA THR A 484 -16.71 23.12 10.56
C THR A 484 -17.98 22.71 9.78
N LYS A 485 -19.18 23.14 10.18
CA LYS A 485 -20.41 22.89 9.39
C LYS A 485 -20.48 23.71 8.10
N HIS A 486 -19.76 24.83 8.06
CA HIS A 486 -19.67 25.72 6.91
C HIS A 486 -18.56 25.33 5.92
N ASP A 487 -17.79 24.29 6.24
CA ASP A 487 -16.85 23.65 5.34
C ASP A 487 -17.62 22.86 4.26
N ASP A 488 -17.11 22.83 3.02
CA ASP A 488 -17.74 22.15 1.87
C ASP A 488 -17.99 20.65 2.14
N PHE A 489 -17.32 20.10 3.15
CA PHE A 489 -17.50 18.75 3.67
C PHE A 489 -18.37 18.76 4.93
N ARG A 490 -19.69 19.00 4.81
CA ARG A 490 -20.66 19.04 5.93
C ARG A 490 -20.47 17.95 6.98
N ARG A 491 -19.68 18.19 8.03
CA ARG A 491 -19.47 17.19 9.09
C ARG A 491 -20.67 17.17 10.01
N PRO A 492 -21.26 16.00 10.32
CA PRO A 492 -22.29 15.92 11.34
C PRO A 492 -21.69 16.33 12.69
N THR A 493 -22.40 17.14 13.46
CA THR A 493 -22.00 17.47 14.83
C THR A 493 -21.92 16.21 15.67
N LEU A 494 -20.82 16.02 16.39
CA LEU A 494 -20.61 14.85 17.23
C LEU A 494 -21.50 14.86 18.48
N TRP A 495 -22.12 16.01 18.79
CA TRP A 495 -22.98 16.24 19.95
C TRP A 495 -24.47 16.00 19.71
N THR A 496 -24.92 16.06 18.46
CA THR A 496 -26.31 15.73 18.14
C THR A 496 -26.39 14.25 17.82
N ASN A 497 -27.46 13.57 18.26
CA ASN A 497 -27.71 12.17 17.91
C ASN A 497 -27.90 12.04 16.40
N VAL A 498 -26.79 11.92 15.66
CA VAL A 498 -26.81 11.58 14.24
C VAL A 498 -27.21 10.12 14.18
N SER A 499 -28.39 9.84 13.64
CA SER A 499 -28.85 8.46 13.52
C SER A 499 -27.83 7.65 12.71
N PRO A 500 -27.64 6.35 12.99
CA PRO A 500 -26.76 5.50 12.19
C PRO A 500 -27.04 5.59 10.68
N LEU A 501 -28.31 5.82 10.31
CA LEU A 501 -28.73 6.08 8.94
C LEU A 501 -28.20 7.42 8.41
N ALA A 502 -28.32 8.52 9.17
CA ALA A 502 -27.78 9.82 8.76
C ALA A 502 -26.25 9.80 8.65
N TRP A 503 -25.57 9.01 9.49
CA TRP A 503 -24.13 8.78 9.43
C TRP A 503 -23.73 7.93 8.22
N GLY A 504 -24.46 6.84 7.96
CA GLY A 504 -24.28 6.02 6.76
C GLY A 504 -24.52 6.81 5.48
N THR A 505 -25.54 7.66 5.45
CA THR A 505 -25.80 8.59 4.33
C THR A 505 -24.67 9.61 4.17
N TYR A 506 -24.13 10.16 5.26
CA TYR A 506 -22.96 11.05 5.20
C TYR A 506 -21.73 10.34 4.62
N GLN A 507 -21.45 9.11 5.04
CA GLN A 507 -20.34 8.30 4.52
C GLN A 507 -20.54 7.91 3.05
N GLN A 508 -21.77 7.61 2.64
CA GLN A 508 -22.13 7.28 1.25
C GLN A 508 -22.08 8.50 0.31
N GLN A 509 -22.47 9.68 0.82
CA GLN A 509 -22.43 10.94 0.06
C GLN A 509 -21.02 11.52 -0.01
N ASN A 510 -20.15 11.15 0.93
CA ASN A 510 -18.78 11.65 1.02
C ASN A 510 -17.76 10.50 1.13
N PRO A 511 -17.75 9.55 0.17
CA PRO A 511 -16.91 8.35 0.23
C PRO A 511 -15.41 8.66 0.10
N SER A 512 -15.08 9.91 -0.26
CA SER A 512 -13.75 10.47 -0.48
C SER A 512 -13.25 11.39 0.63
N VAL A 513 -13.89 11.39 1.81
CA VAL A 513 -13.39 12.10 2.98
C VAL A 513 -12.14 11.38 3.52
N SER A 514 -11.06 11.43 2.74
CA SER A 514 -9.70 11.38 3.28
C SER A 514 -9.54 12.66 4.09
N ILE A 515 -9.37 12.42 5.37
CA ILE A 515 -8.89 13.29 6.41
C ILE A 515 -8.00 14.47 5.97
N LYS A 516 -7.15 14.34 4.94
CA LYS A 516 -6.20 15.41 4.59
C LYS A 516 -6.84 16.67 3.99
N LYS A 517 -7.99 16.59 3.30
CA LYS A 517 -8.68 17.79 2.76
C LYS A 517 -9.38 18.64 3.82
N MET A 518 -9.50 18.14 5.06
CA MET A 518 -10.22 18.77 6.16
C MET A 518 -9.47 19.91 6.88
N PHE A 519 -8.19 20.17 6.56
CA PHE A 519 -7.28 20.94 7.46
C PHE A 519 -6.36 21.95 6.75
N THR A 520 -6.76 22.47 5.58
CA THR A 520 -6.01 23.54 4.87
C THR A 520 -6.36 24.98 5.32
N LEU A 521 -6.92 25.13 6.52
CA LEU A 521 -7.12 26.38 7.27
C LEU A 521 -6.88 26.07 8.77
#